data_AF-A0AAE3T9E0-F1
#
_entry.id   AF-A0AAE3T9E0-F1
#
_cell.length_a   1.000
_cell.length_b   1.000
_cell.length_c   1.000
_cell.angle_alpha   90.00
_cell.angle_beta   90.00
_cell.angle_gamma   90.00
#
_symmetry.space_group_name_H-M   'P 1'
#
loop_
_entity.id
_entity.type
_entity.pdbx_description
1 polymer ?
#
loop_
_entity_poly.entity_id
_entity_poly.type
_entity_poly.pdbx_seq_one_letter_code
_entity_poly.pdbx_strand_id
1 'polypeptide(L)'
;MRVLDTQVSEMVYDADFGRVEADVLLIVKPQPGQPARRLSLRTSQPLRGAAPLNERLAADAIRLAERMVAPAPAPREPLARAA
;
A
#
# COMPACT_ATOMS: atom_id res chain seq x y z
N MET A 1 9.93 -6.23 -0.74
CA MET A 1 9.44 -5.31 -1.78
C MET A 1 10.28 -4.05 -1.76
N ARG A 2 10.59 -3.47 -2.93
CA ARG A 2 11.26 -2.15 -3.04
C ARG A 2 10.39 -1.21 -3.86
N VAL A 3 10.11 -0.02 -3.34
CA VAL A 3 9.44 1.05 -4.10
C VAL A 3 10.49 1.78 -4.93
N LEU A 4 10.21 1.98 -6.22
CA LEU A 4 11.08 2.65 -7.17
C LEU A 4 10.60 4.07 -7.45
N ASP A 5 9.28 4.26 -7.50
CA ASP A 5 8.65 5.54 -7.76
C ASP A 5 7.27 5.63 -7.12
N THR A 6 6.80 6.84 -6.85
CA THR A 6 5.51 7.13 -6.25
C THR A 6 4.94 8.42 -6.82
N GLN A 7 3.71 8.33 -7.33
CA GLN A 7 2.97 9.47 -7.86
C GLN A 7 1.58 9.51 -7.25
N VAL A 8 1.18 10.67 -6.73
CA VAL A 8 -0.17 10.91 -6.22
C VAL A 8 -0.95 11.71 -7.25
N SER A 9 -2.17 11.27 -7.55
CA SER A 9 -3.09 11.88 -8.51
C SER A 9 -4.53 11.88 -7.98
N GLU A 10 -5.40 12.64 -8.65
CA GLU A 10 -6.85 12.64 -8.39
C GLU A 10 -7.23 12.85 -6.92
N MET A 11 -6.70 13.92 -6.31
CA MET A 11 -7.06 14.27 -4.93
C MET A 11 -8.49 14.83 -4.86
N VAL A 12 -9.35 14.18 -4.09
CA VAL A 12 -10.73 14.58 -3.83
C VAL A 12 -10.91 14.78 -2.33
N TYR A 13 -11.37 15.96 -1.93
CA TYR A 13 -11.70 16.25 -0.54
C TYR A 13 -13.10 15.77 -0.23
N ASP A 14 -13.20 14.90 0.78
CA ASP A 14 -14.42 14.45 1.39
C ASP A 14 -14.71 15.28 2.64
N ALA A 15 -15.68 16.20 2.51
CA ALA A 15 -16.05 17.14 3.55
C ALA A 15 -16.78 16.48 4.72
N ASP A 16 -17.52 15.41 4.47
CA ASP A 16 -18.34 14.73 5.48
C ASP A 16 -17.45 14.01 6.49
N PHE A 17 -16.30 13.49 6.02
CA PHE A 17 -15.34 12.77 6.86
C PHE A 17 -14.08 13.59 7.20
N GLY A 18 -13.90 14.77 6.60
CA GLY A 18 -12.72 15.60 6.79
C GLY A 18 -11.44 14.96 6.24
N ARG A 19 -11.55 14.21 5.14
CA ARG A 19 -10.48 13.39 4.56
C ARG A 19 -10.20 13.80 3.12
N VAL A 20 -9.02 13.45 2.64
CA VAL A 20 -8.68 13.51 1.22
C VAL A 20 -8.48 12.09 0.74
N GLU A 21 -9.21 11.73 -0.29
CA GLU A 21 -8.97 10.53 -1.09
C GLU A 21 -8.07 10.87 -2.26
N ALA A 22 -7.18 9.96 -2.61
CA ALA A 22 -6.34 10.11 -3.79
C ALA A 22 -5.95 8.75 -4.35
N ASP A 23 -5.72 8.74 -5.65
CA ASP A 23 -5.08 7.62 -6.32
C ASP A 23 -3.56 7.76 -6.19
N VAL A 24 -2.91 6.67 -5.82
CA VAL A 24 -1.46 6.59 -5.67
C VAL A 24 -0.93 5.50 -6.58
N LEU A 25 -0.17 5.91 -7.58
CA LEU A 25 0.58 5.02 -8.45
C LEU A 25 1.93 4.72 -7.80
N LEU A 26 2.19 3.44 -7.57
CA LEU A 26 3.48 2.94 -7.12
C LEU A 26 4.13 2.12 -8.22
N ILE A 27 5.41 2.38 -8.49
CA ILE A 27 6.25 1.46 -9.25
C ILE A 27 7.05 0.66 -8.24
N VAL A 28 6.78 -0.65 -8.16
CA VAL A 28 7.39 -1.54 -7.16
C VAL A 28 8.16 -2.66 -7.81
N LYS A 29 9.24 -3.10 -7.16
CA LYS A 29 9.93 -4.36 -7.44
C LYS A 29 9.61 -5.33 -6.30
N PRO A 30 8.73 -6.34 -6.52
CA PRO A 30 8.29 -7.24 -5.46
C PRO A 30 9.45 -8.00 -4.80
N GLN A 31 10.30 -8.60 -5.65
CA GLN A 31 11.45 -9.41 -5.27
C GLN A 31 12.62 -9.17 -6.25
N PRO A 32 13.88 -9.41 -5.84
CA PRO A 32 15.01 -9.46 -6.76
C PRO A 32 14.75 -10.46 -7.89
N GLY A 33 15.18 -10.13 -9.11
CA GLY A 33 14.94 -10.98 -10.30
C GLY A 33 13.54 -10.87 -10.90
N GLN A 34 12.55 -10.31 -10.21
CA GLN A 34 11.22 -10.05 -10.79
C GLN A 34 11.16 -8.69 -11.52
N PRO A 35 10.37 -8.57 -12.60
CA PRO A 35 10.12 -7.30 -13.25
C PRO A 35 9.41 -6.32 -12.30
N ALA A 36 9.65 -5.02 -12.52
CA ALA A 36 8.90 -3.99 -11.83
C ALA A 36 7.42 -4.05 -12.23
N ARG A 37 6.53 -3.72 -11.28
CA ARG A 37 5.08 -3.69 -11.46
C ARG A 37 4.55 -2.31 -11.10
N ARG A 38 3.51 -1.90 -11.82
CA ARG A 38 2.71 -0.72 -11.50
C ARG A 38 1.53 -1.13 -10.65
N LEU A 39 1.35 -0.49 -9.51
CA LEU A 39 0.20 -0.66 -8.63
C LEU A 39 -0.51 0.68 -8.51
N SER A 40 -1.78 0.75 -8.91
CA SER A 40 -2.64 1.90 -8.62
C SER A 40 -3.48 1.58 -7.39
N LEU A 41 -3.36 2.39 -6.36
CA LEU A 41 -4.02 2.18 -5.07
C LEU A 41 -4.77 3.44 -4.67
N ARG A 42 -6.05 3.29 -4.38
CA ARG A 42 -6.84 4.37 -3.81
C ARG A 42 -6.62 4.41 -2.30
N THR A 43 -6.23 5.57 -1.79
CA THR A 43 -5.94 5.80 -0.37
C THR A 43 -6.72 7.00 0.16
N SER A 44 -6.97 7.02 1.47
CA SER A 44 -7.72 8.08 2.12
C SER A 44 -7.04 8.47 3.43
N GLN A 45 -6.70 9.75 3.59
CA GLN A 45 -6.04 10.28 4.78
C GLN A 45 -6.78 11.51 5.31
N PRO A 46 -6.79 11.75 6.64
CA PRO A 46 -7.31 12.99 7.19
C PRO A 46 -6.62 14.20 6.54
N LEU A 47 -7.34 15.31 6.33
CA LEU A 47 -6.77 16.51 5.73
C LEU A 47 -5.59 17.05 6.56
N ARG A 48 -5.73 17.03 7.89
CA ARG A 48 -4.71 17.48 8.85
C ARG A 48 -3.93 16.29 9.43
N GLY A 49 -2.68 16.53 9.80
CA GLY A 49 -1.79 15.53 10.40
C GLY A 49 -0.36 16.02 10.52
N ALA A 50 0.52 15.19 11.10
CA ALA A 50 1.87 15.60 11.48
C ALA A 50 2.86 15.76 10.30
N ALA A 51 2.67 15.00 9.21
CA ALA A 51 3.50 15.06 7.99
C ALA A 51 2.71 15.65 6.81
N PRO A 52 3.31 16.10 5.70
CA PRO A 52 2.59 16.53 4.50
C PRO A 52 1.59 15.48 3.98
N LEU A 53 0.43 15.92 3.49
CA LEU A 53 -0.66 15.02 3.06
C LEU A 53 -0.18 13.98 2.01
N ASN A 54 0.61 14.42 1.03
CA ASN A 54 1.14 13.55 -0.03
C ASN A 54 2.00 12.41 0.53
N GLU A 55 2.83 12.71 1.53
CA GLU A 55 3.66 11.70 2.19
C GLU A 55 2.81 10.70 2.98
N ARG A 56 1.74 11.17 3.64
CA ARG A 56 0.82 10.30 4.36
C ARG A 56 0.07 9.37 3.41
N LEU A 57 -0.42 9.89 2.27
CA LEU A 57 -1.11 9.12 1.24
C LEU A 57 -0.15 8.08 0.62
N ALA A 58 1.06 8.50 0.25
CA ALA A 58 2.10 7.61 -0.27
C ALA A 58 2.46 6.50 0.72
N ALA A 59 2.70 6.85 2.00
CA ALA A 59 3.02 5.88 3.03
C ALA A 59 1.90 4.86 3.25
N ASP A 60 0.63 5.28 3.15
CA ASP A 60 -0.50 4.39 3.26
C ASP A 60 -0.61 3.43 2.08
N ALA A 61 -0.40 3.93 0.86
CA ALA A 61 -0.36 3.12 -0.36
C ALA A 61 0.74 2.06 -0.28
N ILE A 62 1.93 2.42 0.23
CA ILE A 62 3.05 1.50 0.41
C ILE A 62 2.69 0.38 1.40
N ARG A 63 2.08 0.73 2.55
CA ARG A 63 1.60 -0.27 3.52
C ARG A 63 0.58 -1.22 2.91
N LEU A 64 -0.32 -0.72 2.07
CA LEU A 64 -1.31 -1.53 1.37
C LEU A 64 -0.63 -2.47 0.35
N ALA A 65 0.32 -1.95 -0.43
CA ALA A 65 1.09 -2.72 -1.40
C ALA A 65 1.89 -3.86 -0.74
N GLU A 66 2.50 -3.60 0.42
CA GLU A 66 3.24 -4.62 1.19
C GLU A 66 2.34 -5.80 1.58
N ARG A 67 1.10 -5.52 1.99
CA ARG A 67 0.12 -6.56 2.33
C ARG A 67 -0.33 -7.38 1.13
N MET A 68 -0.43 -6.77 -0.04
CA MET A 68 -0.81 -7.46 -1.29
C MET A 68 0.32 -8.32 -1.86
N VAL A 69 1.57 -7.92 -1.63
CA VAL A 69 2.77 -8.61 -2.14
C VAL A 69 3.30 -9.65 -1.15
N ALA A 70 2.85 -9.62 0.11
CA ALA A 70 3.21 -10.62 1.10
C ALA A 70 2.79 -12.03 0.60
N PRO A 71 3.69 -13.03 0.65
CA PRO A 71 3.33 -14.40 0.33
C PRO A 71 2.20 -14.86 1.26
N ALA A 72 1.23 -15.61 0.73
CA ALA A 72 0.16 -16.20 1.53
C ALA A 72 0.79 -16.93 2.73
N PRO A 73 0.22 -16.80 3.95
CA PRO A 73 0.76 -17.50 5.10
C PRO A 73 0.84 -18.98 4.76
N ALA A 74 2.02 -19.58 4.96
CA ALA A 74 2.24 -20.99 4.70
C ALA A 74 1.10 -21.81 5.33
N PRO A 75 0.55 -22.81 4.62
CA PRO A 75 -0.50 -23.65 5.18
C PRO A 75 0.01 -24.19 6.52
N ARG A 76 -0.72 -23.90 7.60
CA ARG A 76 -0.41 -24.45 8.93
C ARG A 76 -0.39 -25.97 8.76
N GLU A 77 0.78 -26.59 8.88
CA GLU A 77 0.90 -28.04 8.82
C GLU A 77 -0.09 -28.65 9.83
N PRO A 78 -0.83 -29.71 9.46
CA PRO A 78 -1.71 -30.39 10.39
C PRO A 78 -0.85 -30.91 11.54
N LEU A 79 -1.27 -30.57 12.76
CA LEU A 79 -0.70 -31.05 14.00
C LEU A 79 -0.47 -32.56 13.89
N ALA A 80 0.77 -32.99 13.64
CA ALA A 80 1.12 -34.39 13.60
C ALA A 80 0.79 -34.94 14.99
N ARG A 81 -0.30 -35.71 15.09
CA ARG A 81 -0.63 -36.45 16.30
C ARG A 81 0.52 -37.45 16.49
N ALA A 82 1.37 -37.17 17.47
CA ALA A 82 2.31 -38.13 17.99
C ALA A 82 1.52 -39.35 18.49
N ALA A 83 1.97 -40.53 18.07
CA ALA A 83 1.45 -41.85 18.42
C ALA A 83 1.75 -42.23 19.87
#